data_AF-A0AAE5VRE9-F1
#
_entry.id   AF-A0AAE5VRE9-F1
#
_cell.length_a   1.000
_cell.length_b   1.000
_cell.length_c   1.000
_cell.angle_alpha   90.00
_cell.angle_beta   90.00
_cell.angle_gamma   90.00
#
_symmetry.space_group_name_H-M   'P 1'
#
loop_
_entity.id
_entity.type
_entity.pdbx_description
1 polymer ?
#
loop_
_entity_poly.entity_id
_entity_poly.type
_entity_poly.pdbx_seq_one_letter_code
_entity_poly.pdbx_strand_id
1 'polypeptide(L)' 'MMMWLRFLTPFDWKPHPGATIAYEVGLYNVTRKCAAAAIAAKTAEPTKDRPNAKTQKSRSGIAQ' A
#
# COMPACT_ATOMS: atom_id res chain seq x y z
N MET A 1 -8.33 -1.19 13.77
CA MET A 1 -7.49 -2.26 13.21
C MET A 1 -6.81 -1.76 11.94
N MET A 2 -5.48 -1.75 11.93
CA MET A 2 -4.68 -1.43 10.74
C MET A 2 -4.32 -2.73 9.99
N MET A 3 -4.14 -2.65 8.68
CA MET A 3 -3.73 -3.76 7.83
C MET A 3 -2.61 -3.34 6.87
N TRP A 4 -1.78 -4.30 6.49
CA TRP A 4 -0.74 -4.07 5.49
C TRP A 4 -1.34 -4.22 4.09
N LEU A 5 -1.12 -3.19 3.27
CA LEU A 5 -1.64 -3.11 1.92
C LEU A 5 -0.52 -2.72 0.97
N ARG A 6 -0.42 -3.44 -0.15
CA ARG A 6 0.55 -3.15 -1.20
C ARG A 6 -0.14 -2.39 -2.34
N PHE A 7 0.18 -1.11 -2.48
CA PHE A 7 -0.27 -0.29 -3.60
C PHE A 7 0.56 -0.63 -4.85
N LEU A 8 -0.13 -0.93 -5.94
CA LEU A 8 0.42 -1.21 -7.26
C LEU A 8 0.50 0.06 -8.11
N THR A 9 -0.40 1.03 -7.85
CA THR A 9 -0.44 2.35 -8.48
C THR A 9 -0.62 3.44 -7.41
N PRO A 10 -0.24 4.70 -7.69
CA PRO A 10 -0.50 5.81 -6.79
C PRO A 10 -1.99 5.94 -6.45
N PHE A 11 -2.31 6.21 -5.18
CA PHE A 11 -3.68 6.30 -4.70
C PHE A 11 -3.85 7.42 -3.67
N ASP A 12 -4.77 8.33 -3.94
CA ASP A 12 -5.16 9.38 -3.00
C ASP A 12 -6.34 8.93 -2.15
N TRP A 13 -6.09 8.73 -0.86
CA TRP A 13 -7.12 8.37 0.11
C TRP A 13 -7.61 9.61 0.88
N LYS A 14 -8.93 9.82 0.91
CA LYS A 14 -9.57 10.92 1.65
C LYS A 14 -10.41 10.36 2.80
N PRO A 15 -9.87 10.27 4.03
CA PRO A 15 -10.61 9.72 5.17
C PRO A 15 -11.75 10.62 5.67
N HIS A 16 -11.59 11.93 5.56
CA HIS A 16 -12.59 12.94 5.95
C HIS A 16 -12.37 14.22 5.13
N PRO A 17 -13.37 15.12 5.06
CA PRO A 17 -13.21 16.41 4.40
C PRO A 17 -12.00 17.17 4.96
N GLY A 18 -11.15 17.69 4.09
CA GLY A 18 -9.93 18.42 4.46
C GLY A 18 -8.65 17.59 4.65
N ALA A 19 -8.71 16.25 4.59
CA ALA A 19 -7.52 15.41 4.61
C ALA A 19 -7.42 14.54 3.34
N THR A 20 -6.25 14.58 2.71
CA THR A 20 -5.86 13.67 1.62
C THR A 20 -4.52 13.06 1.96
N ILE A 21 -4.44 11.74 1.89
CA ILE A 21 -3.22 10.97 2.08
C ILE A 21 -2.86 10.35 0.73
N ALA A 22 -1.79 10.86 0.13
CA ALA A 22 -1.25 10.33 -1.11
C ALA A 22 -0.36 9.12 -0.80
N TYR A 23 -0.74 7.95 -1.31
CA TYR A 23 0.08 6.74 -1.25
C TYR A 23 0.75 6.52 -2.60
N GLU A 24 2.07 6.39 -2.59
CA GLU A 24 2.82 5.93 -3.76
C GLU A 24 2.83 4.40 -3.85
N VAL A 25 3.41 3.87 -4.92
CA VAL A 25 3.56 2.43 -5.12
C VAL A 25 4.48 1.84 -4.05
N GLY A 26 3.94 0.97 -3.20
CA GLY A 26 4.69 0.44 -2.07
C GLY A 26 3.82 -0.29 -1.05
N LEU A 27 4.44 -0.69 0.05
CA LEU A 27 3.77 -1.40 1.14
C LEU A 27 3.55 -0.46 2.32
N TYR A 28 2.29 -0.29 2.73
CA TYR A 28 1.92 0.65 3.78
C TYR A 28 0.99 -0.01 4.80
N ASN A 29 1.09 0.44 6.05
CA ASN A 29 0.14 0.07 7.09
C ASN A 29 -1.01 1.09 7.08
N VAL A 30 -2.17 0.67 6.58
CA VAL A 30 -3.32 1.55 6.37
C VAL A 30 -4.52 1.09 7.19
N THR A 31 -5.53 1.94 7.30
CA THR A 31 -6.79 1.55 7.93
C THR A 31 -7.54 0.55 7.05
N ARG A 32 -8.40 -0.28 7.65
CA ARG A 32 -9.29 -1.19 6.89
C ARG A 32 -10.16 -0.45 5.87
N LYS A 33 -10.58 0.79 6.17
CA LYS A 33 -11.37 1.63 5.26
C LYS A 33 -10.57 2.01 4.01
N CYS A 34 -9.32 2.46 4.19
CA CYS A 34 -8.41 2.76 3.08
C CYS A 34 -8.18 1.52 2.22
N ALA A 35 -7.90 0.38 2.85
CA ALA A 35 -7.64 -0.85 2.13
C ALA A 35 -8.85 -1.33 1.31
N ALA A 36 -10.05 -1.28 1.88
CA ALA A 36 -11.26 -1.62 1.14
C ALA A 36 -11.44 -0.69 -0.08
N ALA A 37 -11.20 0.61 0.07
CA ALA A 37 -11.30 1.57 -1.02
C ALA A 37 -10.27 1.31 -2.14
N ALA A 38 -9.01 1.08 -1.78
CA ALA A 38 -7.93 0.84 -2.75
C ALA A 38 -8.08 -0.51 -3.47
N ILE A 39 -8.52 -1.56 -2.77
CA ILE A 39 -8.83 -2.87 -3.38
C ILE A 39 -10.02 -2.74 -4.33
N ALA A 40 -11.09 -2.03 -3.92
CA ALA A 40 -12.24 -1.78 -4.79
C ALA A 40 -11.86 -0.97 -6.04
N ALA A 41 -10.90 -0.04 -5.91
CA ALA A 41 -10.33 0.72 -7.01
C ALA A 41 -9.32 -0.09 -7.86
N LYS A 42 -9.00 -1.33 -7.46
CA LYS A 42 -7.97 -2.19 -8.09
C LYS A 42 -6.59 -1.52 -8.16
N THR A 43 -6.31 -0.59 -7.24
CA THR A 43 -5.01 0.10 -7.14
C THR A 43 -4.07 -0.59 -6.15
N ALA A 44 -4.57 -1.54 -5.37
CA ALA A 44 -3.80 -2.23 -4.34
C ALA A 44 -4.30 -3.66 -4.09
N GLU A 45 -3.41 -4.48 -3.53
CA GLU A 45 -3.69 -5.86 -3.14
C GLU A 45 -3.47 -6.07 -1.63
N PRO A 46 -4.36 -6.84 -0.97
CA PRO A 46 -4.16 -7.22 0.44
C PRO A 46 -2.95 -8.13 0.54
N THR A 47 -2.02 -7.80 1.43
CA THR A 47 -0.87 -8.67 1.69
C THR A 47 -0.90 -9.22 3.12
N LYS A 48 -0.48 -10.47 3.25
CA LYS A 48 -0.18 -11.11 4.54
C LYS A 48 1.25 -10.80 4.98
N ASP A 49 2.09 -10.31 4.08
CA ASP A 49 3.45 -9.90 4.37
C ASP A 49 3.41 -8.61 5.19
N ARG A 50 3.46 -8.78 6.51
CA ARG A 50 4.09 -7.76 7.34
C ARG A 50 5.53 -7.66 6.83
N PRO A 51 6.08 -6.46 6.58
CA PRO A 51 7.50 -6.36 6.29
C PRO A 51 8.25 -6.89 7.51
N ASN A 52 8.70 -8.14 7.46
CA ASN A 52 9.77 -8.60 8.31
C ASN A 52 10.98 -7.78 7.87
N ALA A 53 11.69 -7.15 8.81
CA ALA A 53 12.72 -6.13 8.56
C ALA A 53 13.93 -6.60 7.70
N LYS A 54 13.88 -7.79 7.10
CA LYS A 54 14.94 -8.42 6.32
C LYS A 54 14.71 -8.47 4.80
N THR A 55 13.57 -8.03 4.28
CA THR A 55 13.28 -8.13 2.82
C THR A 55 13.02 -6.77 2.17
N GLN A 56 13.80 -5.75 2.53
CA GLN A 56 13.99 -4.57 1.67
C GLN A 56 15.25 -4.75 0.81
N LYS A 57 15.37 -5.88 0.10
CA LYS A 57 16.42 -6.09 -0.89
C LYS A 57 15.85 -6.83 -2.10
N SER A 58 14.91 -6.19 -2.78
CA SER A 58 14.54 -6.57 -4.14
C SER A 58 14.00 -5.36 -4.91
N ARG A 59 14.86 -4.37 -5.10
CA ARG A 59 14.83 -3.46 -6.25
C ARG A 59 16.27 -3.27 -6.75
N SER A 60 16.92 -4.39 -7.05
CA SER A 60 18.03 -4.39 -8.00
C SER A 60 17.76 -5.56 -8.90
N GLY A 61 16.91 -5.35 -9.91
CA GLY A 61 16.86 -6.28 -11.02
C GLY A 61 18.21 -6.27 -11.74
N ILE A 62 18.82 -7.45 -11.89
CA ILE A 62 19.23 -8.07 -13.18
C ILE A 62 19.38 -7.08 -14.37
N ALA A 63 20.45 -7.07 -15.17
CA ALA A 63 21.27 -8.17 -15.66
C ALA A 63 22.58 -7.65 -16.32
N GLN A 64 23.60 -8.53 -16.29
CA GLN A 64 24.72 -8.79 -17.23
C GLN A 64 25.57 -7.64 -17.77
#